data_AF-A0A7V6ZNK4-F1
#
_entry.id   AF-A0A7V6ZNK4-F1
#
_cell.length_a   1.000
_cell.length_b   1.000
_cell.length_c   1.000
_cell.angle_alpha   90.00
_cell.angle_beta   90.00
_cell.angle_gamma   90.00
#
_symmetry.space_group_name_H-M   'P 1'
#
loop_
_entity.id
_entity.type
_entity.pdbx_description
1 polymer ?
#
loop_
_entity_poly.entity_id
_entity_poly.type
_entity_poly.pdbx_seq_one_letter_code
_entity_poly.pdbx_strand_id
1 'polypeptide(L)'
;MYTIKSPVTFEQTINKSRFICYLFPVKDVSEANVILSRIRKKHYDATHNCYSYIIGTNPPTAKSSDDGEPSQTAGLPIFEVLKKNELTNVLAIVTRYFGGIKLGAGGLIRAYGSSVAEAVKLAEIVKIERKVPGEFITDYGYVEVVQRILGDWISDRTFADRIIFKAEIPETEFKRVKRELTEATKGTIVINVLV
;
A
#
# COMPACT_ATOMS: atom_id res chain seq x y z
N MET A 1 -2.28 -5.36 -6.68
CA MET A 1 -1.43 -4.51 -5.83
C MET A 1 -1.11 -5.23 -4.54
N TYR A 2 0.10 -5.01 -4.05
CA TYR A 2 0.65 -5.66 -2.88
C TYR A 2 1.19 -4.61 -1.91
N THR A 3 1.50 -5.02 -0.69
CA THR A 3 2.26 -4.23 0.27
C THR A 3 3.27 -5.14 0.97
N ILE A 4 4.10 -4.57 1.85
CA ILE A 4 5.01 -5.34 2.69
C ILE A 4 4.38 -5.53 4.06
N LYS A 5 4.58 -6.69 4.70
CA LYS A 5 3.97 -6.98 6.00
C LYS A 5 4.62 -6.24 7.16
N SER A 6 5.92 -6.01 7.06
CA SER A 6 6.73 -5.41 8.12
C SER A 6 7.88 -4.58 7.54
N PRO A 7 8.49 -3.69 8.34
CA PRO A 7 9.64 -2.91 7.89
C PRO A 7 10.82 -3.79 7.51
N VAL A 8 11.56 -3.38 6.48
CA VAL A 8 12.77 -4.06 6.00
C VAL A 8 13.91 -3.06 5.90
N THR A 9 15.12 -3.49 6.25
CA THR A 9 16.33 -2.71 6.03
C THR A 9 17.31 -3.52 5.19
N PHE A 10 17.92 -2.86 4.22
CA PHE A 10 19.00 -3.41 3.41
C PHE A 10 20.12 -2.37 3.31
N GLU A 11 21.37 -2.82 3.32
CA GLU A 11 22.52 -1.94 3.19
C GLU A 11 23.48 -2.48 2.13
N GLN A 12 24.04 -1.57 1.32
CA GLN A 12 25.11 -1.89 0.39
C GLN A 12 26.13 -0.75 0.30
N THR A 13 27.34 -1.08 -0.15
CA THR A 13 28.39 -0.10 -0.42
C THR A 13 28.78 -0.16 -1.90
N ILE A 14 28.76 0.99 -2.58
CA ILE A 14 29.13 1.12 -4.00
C ILE A 14 30.14 2.26 -4.11
N ASN A 15 31.33 1.97 -4.63
CA ASN A 15 32.42 2.95 -4.77
C ASN A 15 32.64 3.76 -3.49
N LYS A 16 32.79 3.06 -2.36
CA LYS A 16 32.93 3.60 -0.99
C LYS A 16 31.72 4.39 -0.46
N SER A 17 30.72 4.71 -1.28
CA SER A 17 29.49 5.33 -0.81
C SER A 17 28.59 4.25 -0.22
N ARG A 18 28.08 4.49 0.98
CA ARG A 18 27.19 3.57 1.69
C ARG A 18 25.74 3.98 1.47
N PHE A 19 24.89 3.02 1.12
CA PHE A 19 23.47 3.19 0.85
C PHE A 19 22.68 2.27 1.79
N ILE A 20 21.80 2.85 2.59
CA ILE A 20 20.94 2.14 3.53
C ILE A 20 19.50 2.35 3.08
N CYS A 21 18.87 1.30 2.56
CA CYS A 21 17.48 1.32 2.19
C CYS A 21 16.61 0.86 3.36
N TYR A 22 15.60 1.65 3.66
CA TYR A 22 14.52 1.33 4.57
C TYR A 22 13.22 1.23 3.78
N LEU A 23 12.51 0.12 3.93
CA LEU A 23 11.14 -0.04 3.45
C LEU A 23 10.21 -0.11 4.67
N PHE A 24 9.12 0.66 4.64
CA PHE A 24 8.11 0.69 5.67
C PHE A 24 6.71 0.50 5.06
N PRO A 25 5.87 -0.38 5.61
CA PRO A 25 4.44 -0.30 5.36
C PRO A 25 3.90 0.98 6.01
N VAL A 26 3.07 1.72 5.28
CA VAL A 26 2.46 2.98 5.75
C VAL A 26 1.00 3.05 5.32
N LYS A 27 0.13 3.53 6.20
CA LYS A 27 -1.31 3.64 5.95
C LYS A 27 -1.67 4.92 5.22
N ASP A 28 -0.96 5.99 5.52
CA ASP A 28 -1.24 7.33 5.01
C ASP A 28 0.01 8.21 4.93
N VAL A 29 -0.17 9.40 4.35
CA VAL A 29 0.91 10.39 4.16
C VAL A 29 1.44 10.93 5.49
N SER A 30 0.61 11.01 6.53
CA SER A 30 1.01 11.50 7.86
C SER A 30 2.01 10.54 8.49
N GLU A 31 1.69 9.24 8.51
CA GLU A 31 2.59 8.19 8.98
C GLU A 31 3.90 8.17 8.20
N ALA A 32 3.83 8.29 6.87
CA ALA A 32 5.02 8.35 6.03
C ALA A 32 5.94 9.53 6.40
N ASN A 33 5.37 10.72 6.64
CA ASN A 33 6.13 11.91 7.05
C ASN A 33 6.75 11.76 8.44
N VAL A 34 6.03 11.15 9.40
CA VAL A 34 6.56 10.87 10.74
C VAL A 34 7.77 9.94 10.67
N ILE A 35 7.69 8.87 9.88
CA ILE A 35 8.79 7.92 9.69
C ILE A 35 9.97 8.59 8.99
N LEU A 36 9.72 9.36 7.92
CA LEU A 36 10.76 10.11 7.22
C LEU A 36 11.53 11.06 8.16
N SER A 37 10.83 11.81 9.01
CA SER A 37 11.46 12.68 10.01
C SER A 37 12.29 11.90 11.02
N ARG A 38 11.85 10.69 11.44
CA ARG A 38 12.64 9.82 12.32
C ARG A 38 13.92 9.34 11.65
N ILE A 39 13.87 8.91 10.39
CA ILE A 39 15.05 8.46 9.64
C ILE A 39 16.02 9.62 9.41
N ARG A 40 15.53 10.80 9.02
CA ARG A 40 16.36 12.01 8.89
C ARG A 40 17.04 12.40 10.20
N LYS A 41 16.35 12.27 11.35
CA LYS A 41 16.95 12.52 12.67
C LYS A 41 18.00 11.47 13.03
N LYS A 42 17.74 10.19 12.72
CA LYS A 42 18.68 9.09 12.95
C LYS A 42 19.96 9.25 12.11
N HIS A 43 19.82 9.74 10.88
CA HIS A 43 20.88 9.93 9.91
C HIS A 43 21.06 11.42 9.59
N TYR A 44 21.19 12.24 10.65
CA TYR A 44 21.28 13.70 10.52
C TYR A 44 22.56 14.15 9.79
N ASP A 45 23.59 13.29 9.78
CA ASP A 45 24.90 13.48 9.18
C ASP A 45 25.04 12.80 7.81
N ALA A 46 23.97 12.16 7.31
CA ALA A 46 23.98 11.58 5.98
C ALA A 46 24.02 12.65 4.90
N THR A 47 24.59 12.29 3.74
CA THR A 47 24.67 13.20 2.59
C THR A 47 23.27 13.47 2.02
N HIS A 48 22.47 12.40 1.86
CA HIS A 48 21.10 12.49 1.35
C HIS A 48 20.21 11.40 1.98
N ASN A 49 18.93 11.71 2.15
CA ASN A 49 17.85 10.81 2.55
C ASN A 49 16.75 10.86 1.47
N CYS A 50 17.07 10.34 0.28
CA CYS A 50 16.15 10.27 -0.85
C CYS A 50 15.02 9.30 -0.54
N TYR A 51 13.81 9.56 -1.03
CA TYR A 51 12.67 8.71 -0.72
C TYR A 51 11.64 8.67 -1.83
N SER A 52 10.79 7.65 -1.77
CA SER A 52 9.52 7.61 -2.50
C SER A 52 8.48 6.87 -1.68
N TYR A 53 7.21 7.27 -1.80
CA TYR A 53 6.09 6.48 -1.33
C TYR A 53 5.02 6.32 -2.41
N ILE A 54 4.25 5.23 -2.30
CA ILE A 54 3.02 4.97 -3.05
C ILE A 54 1.98 4.54 -2.03
N ILE A 55 0.87 5.27 -1.91
CA ILE A 55 -0.16 5.07 -0.88
C ILE A 55 -1.54 5.06 -1.53
N GLY A 56 -2.35 4.04 -1.26
CA GLY A 56 -3.67 3.87 -1.85
C GLY A 56 -3.65 3.35 -3.29
N THR A 57 -4.82 3.24 -3.91
CA THR A 57 -4.99 2.52 -5.19
C THR A 57 -5.86 3.23 -6.23
N ASN A 58 -6.61 4.29 -5.89
CA ASN A 58 -7.54 4.91 -6.83
C ASN A 58 -7.91 6.38 -6.50
N PRO A 59 -7.16 7.38 -7.01
CA PRO A 59 -5.79 7.26 -7.49
C PRO A 59 -4.81 7.09 -6.32
N PRO A 60 -3.65 6.44 -6.52
CA PRO A 60 -2.62 6.41 -5.50
C PRO A 60 -2.05 7.81 -5.26
N THR A 61 -1.81 8.15 -4.00
CA THR A 61 -0.98 9.29 -3.62
C THR A 61 0.48 8.84 -3.67
N ALA A 62 1.25 9.41 -4.58
CA ALA A 62 2.66 9.09 -4.76
C ALA A 62 3.53 10.35 -4.69
N LYS A 63 4.74 10.21 -4.15
CA LYS A 63 5.74 11.27 -4.11
C LYS A 63 7.12 10.65 -4.16
N SER A 64 8.02 11.30 -4.87
CA SER A 64 9.45 11.00 -4.88
C SER A 64 10.26 12.26 -4.57
N SER A 65 11.45 12.08 -4.00
CA SER A 65 12.37 13.17 -3.69
C SER A 65 13.81 12.72 -3.83
N ASP A 66 14.58 13.51 -4.57
CA ASP A 66 16.03 13.32 -4.71
C ASP A 66 16.83 13.86 -3.51
N ASP A 67 16.20 14.58 -2.56
CA ASP A 67 16.83 15.11 -1.34
C ASP A 67 18.21 15.79 -1.54
N GLY A 68 18.37 16.53 -2.64
CA GLY A 68 19.62 17.22 -2.99
C GLY A 68 20.56 16.45 -3.93
N GLU A 69 20.26 15.18 -4.25
CA GLU A 69 20.89 14.51 -5.40
C GLU A 69 20.52 15.20 -6.71
N PRO A 70 21.29 14.99 -7.80
CA PRO A 70 20.91 15.46 -9.12
C PRO A 70 19.50 14.99 -9.50
N SER A 71 18.74 15.85 -10.18
CA SER A 71 17.33 15.62 -10.52
C SER A 71 17.11 14.25 -11.16
N GLN A 72 16.11 13.52 -10.64
CA GLN A 72 15.66 12.20 -11.08
C GLN A 72 16.71 11.09 -10.98
N THR A 73 17.81 11.29 -10.25
CA THR A 73 18.85 10.27 -10.08
C THR A 73 18.66 9.38 -8.84
N ALA A 74 17.72 9.72 -7.96
CA ALA A 74 17.46 8.97 -6.73
C ALA A 74 15.98 8.68 -6.50
N GLY A 75 15.15 9.71 -6.34
CA GLY A 75 13.73 9.59 -6.03
C GLY A 75 12.94 8.84 -7.10
N LEU A 76 13.19 9.14 -8.38
CA LEU A 76 12.52 8.45 -9.50
C LEU A 76 12.93 6.97 -9.59
N PRO A 77 14.22 6.59 -9.54
CA PRO A 77 14.63 5.18 -9.45
C PRO A 77 13.99 4.41 -8.28
N ILE A 78 13.87 5.01 -7.10
CA ILE A 78 13.18 4.40 -5.95
C ILE A 78 11.71 4.14 -6.31
N PHE A 79 11.02 5.16 -6.84
CA PHE A 79 9.61 5.05 -7.25
C PHE A 79 9.38 3.95 -8.28
N GLU A 80 10.20 3.90 -9.33
CA GLU A 80 10.04 2.93 -10.43
C GLU A 80 10.19 1.48 -9.94
N VAL A 81 11.06 1.22 -8.96
CA VAL A 81 11.18 -0.11 -8.36
C VAL A 81 9.92 -0.48 -7.57
N LEU A 82 9.39 0.43 -6.74
CA LEU A 82 8.14 0.17 -6.00
C LEU A 82 6.98 -0.10 -6.97
N LYS A 83 6.85 0.72 -8.00
CA LYS A 83 5.81 0.62 -9.03
C LYS A 83 5.93 -0.68 -9.83
N LYS A 84 7.13 -1.06 -10.26
CA LYS A 84 7.38 -2.31 -11.01
C LYS A 84 6.99 -3.55 -10.22
N ASN A 85 7.11 -3.50 -8.89
CA ASN A 85 6.70 -4.59 -7.99
C ASN A 85 5.23 -4.47 -7.54
N GLU A 86 4.46 -3.56 -8.15
CA GLU A 86 3.04 -3.32 -7.83
C GLU A 86 2.78 -3.03 -6.34
N LEU A 87 3.76 -2.44 -5.66
CA LEU A 87 3.68 -2.13 -4.23
C LEU A 87 2.94 -0.81 -4.00
N THR A 88 2.08 -0.80 -2.98
CA THR A 88 1.42 0.39 -2.44
C THR A 88 1.36 0.29 -0.92
N ASN A 89 0.89 1.35 -0.27
CA ASN A 89 0.94 1.55 1.18
C ASN A 89 2.36 1.33 1.70
N VAL A 90 3.34 1.89 0.99
CA VAL A 90 4.76 1.66 1.22
C VAL A 90 5.55 2.96 1.09
N LEU A 91 6.51 3.14 1.99
CA LEU A 91 7.53 4.19 1.97
C LEU A 91 8.90 3.54 1.84
N ALA A 92 9.67 3.96 0.85
CA ALA A 92 11.08 3.64 0.70
C ALA A 92 11.93 4.88 0.96
N ILE A 93 12.91 4.76 1.85
CA ILE A 93 13.91 5.80 2.12
C ILE A 93 15.28 5.19 1.89
N VAL A 94 16.12 5.84 1.10
CA VAL A 94 17.51 5.44 0.88
C VAL A 94 18.41 6.53 1.44
N THR A 95 19.04 6.23 2.57
CA THR A 95 20.04 7.09 3.19
C THR A 95 21.39 6.82 2.54
N ARG A 96 22.05 7.87 2.05
CA ARG A 96 23.37 7.80 1.43
C ARG A 96 24.41 8.54 2.27
N TYR A 97 25.54 7.87 2.51
CA TYR A 97 26.78 8.49 2.98
C TYR A 97 27.80 8.50 1.83
N PHE A 98 28.23 9.70 1.41
CA PHE A 98 29.19 9.86 0.32
C PHE A 98 30.58 9.32 0.69
N GLY A 99 31.12 8.47 -0.16
CA GLY A 99 32.42 7.81 0.06
C GLY A 99 33.64 8.46 -0.59
N GLY A 100 33.52 9.70 -1.08
CA GLY A 100 34.60 10.40 -1.77
C GLY A 100 34.74 10.11 -3.27
N ILE A 101 34.01 9.12 -3.82
CA ILE A 101 34.04 8.77 -5.25
C ILE A 101 32.69 9.10 -5.90
N LYS A 102 32.70 9.97 -6.90
CA LYS A 102 31.50 10.33 -7.67
C LYS A 102 31.04 9.16 -8.54
N LEU A 103 29.74 8.86 -8.49
CA LEU A 103 29.11 7.77 -9.25
C LEU A 103 28.63 8.20 -10.65
N GLY A 104 28.48 9.50 -10.89
CA GLY A 104 27.76 10.03 -12.05
C GLY A 104 26.26 9.71 -12.02
N ALA A 105 25.47 10.34 -12.90
CA ALA A 105 24.01 10.18 -12.90
C ALA A 105 23.56 8.71 -13.07
N GLY A 106 24.13 8.00 -14.04
CA GLY A 106 23.80 6.59 -14.28
C GLY A 106 24.22 5.67 -13.12
N GLY A 107 25.30 5.99 -12.41
CA GLY A 107 25.72 5.24 -11.22
C GLY A 107 24.77 5.45 -10.04
N LEU A 108 24.29 6.67 -9.83
CA LEU A 108 23.29 7.00 -8.81
C LEU A 108 21.96 6.29 -9.08
N ILE A 109 21.46 6.37 -10.32
CA ILE A 109 20.22 5.71 -10.74
C ILE A 109 20.27 4.21 -10.40
N ARG A 110 21.38 3.55 -10.74
CA ARG A 110 21.56 2.12 -10.43
C ARG A 110 21.68 1.87 -8.94
N ALA A 111 22.42 2.69 -8.19
CA ALA A 111 22.61 2.52 -6.75
C ALA A 111 21.31 2.67 -5.96
N TYR A 112 20.53 3.71 -6.22
CA TYR A 112 19.24 3.93 -5.56
C TYR A 112 18.22 2.86 -5.94
N GLY A 113 18.10 2.55 -7.24
CA GLY A 113 17.20 1.48 -7.71
C GLY A 113 17.58 0.11 -7.14
N SER A 114 18.86 -0.28 -7.17
CA SER A 114 19.28 -1.59 -6.65
C SER A 114 19.10 -1.70 -5.14
N SER A 115 19.34 -0.62 -4.38
CA SER A 115 19.13 -0.63 -2.92
C SER A 115 17.69 -1.01 -2.56
N VAL A 116 16.72 -0.43 -3.28
CA VAL A 116 15.29 -0.72 -3.07
C VAL A 116 14.95 -2.11 -3.60
N ALA A 117 15.48 -2.51 -4.75
CA ALA A 117 15.20 -3.82 -5.33
C ALA A 117 15.67 -4.95 -4.41
N GLU A 118 16.85 -4.84 -3.81
CA GLU A 118 17.34 -5.81 -2.83
C GLU A 118 16.50 -5.79 -1.54
N ALA A 119 16.11 -4.62 -1.05
CA ALA A 119 15.20 -4.53 0.10
C ALA A 119 13.85 -5.19 -0.17
N VAL A 120 13.29 -5.04 -1.38
CA VAL A 120 12.01 -5.68 -1.77
C VAL A 120 12.13 -7.20 -1.80
N LYS A 121 13.27 -7.77 -2.23
CA LYS A 121 13.49 -9.23 -2.21
C LYS A 121 13.50 -9.82 -0.79
N LEU A 122 13.89 -9.01 0.20
CA LEU A 122 13.91 -9.41 1.61
C LEU A 122 12.53 -9.23 2.28
N ALA A 123 11.60 -8.53 1.63
CA ALA A 123 10.29 -8.25 2.20
C ALA A 123 9.32 -9.42 2.06
N GLU A 124 8.57 -9.70 3.13
CA GLU A 124 7.36 -10.52 3.04
C GLU A 124 6.27 -9.68 2.35
N ILE A 125 6.03 -9.96 1.07
CA ILE A 125 5.03 -9.28 0.25
C ILE A 125 3.67 -9.94 0.46
N VAL A 126 2.67 -9.12 0.79
CA VAL A 126 1.29 -9.55 1.01
C VAL A 126 0.35 -8.86 0.02
N LYS A 127 -0.66 -9.59 -0.44
CA LYS A 127 -1.69 -9.05 -1.34
C LYS A 127 -2.63 -8.16 -0.54
N ILE A 128 -2.94 -6.98 -1.07
CA ILE A 128 -4.00 -6.15 -0.52
C ILE A 128 -5.33 -6.71 -1.02
N GLU A 129 -6.13 -7.23 -0.11
CA GLU A 129 -7.52 -7.56 -0.40
C GLU A 129 -8.38 -6.31 -0.19
N ARG A 130 -8.84 -5.72 -1.30
CA ARG A 130 -9.80 -4.62 -1.23
C ARG A 130 -11.16 -5.19 -0.86
N LYS A 131 -11.83 -4.54 0.08
CA LYS A 131 -13.21 -4.83 0.43
C LYS A 131 -14.12 -3.71 -0.06
N VAL A 132 -15.33 -4.09 -0.41
CA VAL A 132 -16.42 -3.21 -0.84
C VAL A 132 -17.38 -3.12 0.35
N PRO A 133 -17.34 -2.04 1.13
CA PRO A 133 -18.32 -1.82 2.19
C PRO A 133 -19.69 -1.56 1.55
N GLY A 134 -20.73 -2.13 2.14
CA GLY A 134 -22.09 -1.93 1.66
C GLY A 134 -23.15 -2.24 2.70
N GLU A 135 -24.33 -1.70 2.43
CA GLU A 135 -25.56 -2.03 3.13
C GLU A 135 -26.42 -2.94 2.26
N PHE A 136 -26.87 -4.04 2.83
CA PHE A 136 -27.68 -5.07 2.18
C PHE A 136 -29.00 -5.14 2.91
N ILE A 137 -30.05 -4.63 2.28
CA ILE A 137 -31.35 -4.42 2.90
C ILE A 137 -32.34 -5.46 2.37
N THR A 138 -32.94 -6.24 3.27
CA THR A 138 -33.80 -7.36 2.91
C THR A 138 -35.02 -7.47 3.82
N ASP A 139 -36.05 -8.18 3.35
CA ASP A 139 -37.24 -8.50 4.14
C ASP A 139 -36.96 -9.63 5.13
N TYR A 140 -37.73 -9.69 6.22
CA TYR A 140 -37.59 -10.71 7.27
C TYR A 140 -37.59 -12.15 6.73
N GLY A 141 -38.36 -12.42 5.66
CA GLY A 141 -38.43 -13.75 5.04
C GLY A 141 -37.15 -14.24 4.35
N TYR A 142 -36.18 -13.35 4.10
CA TYR A 142 -34.91 -13.68 3.44
C TYR A 142 -33.69 -13.52 4.36
N VAL A 143 -33.89 -13.21 5.64
CA VAL A 143 -32.80 -12.94 6.60
C VAL A 143 -31.81 -14.08 6.67
N GLU A 144 -32.28 -15.32 6.81
CA GLU A 144 -31.40 -16.49 6.93
C GLU A 144 -30.55 -16.71 5.67
N VAL A 145 -31.14 -16.56 4.48
CA VAL A 145 -30.42 -16.77 3.22
C VAL A 145 -29.40 -15.66 2.96
N VAL A 146 -29.75 -14.41 3.25
CA VAL A 146 -28.84 -13.27 3.13
C VAL A 146 -27.70 -13.39 4.14
N GLN A 147 -27.99 -13.75 5.39
CA GLN A 147 -26.99 -13.98 6.42
C GLN A 147 -26.02 -15.09 6.03
N ARG A 148 -26.53 -16.19 5.47
CA ARG A 148 -25.70 -17.32 5.01
C ARG A 148 -24.78 -16.91 3.85
N ILE A 149 -25.27 -16.12 2.89
CA ILE A 149 -24.49 -15.69 1.73
C ILE A 149 -23.41 -14.66 2.14
N LEU A 150 -23.75 -13.70 3.01
CA LEU A 150 -22.80 -12.69 3.48
C LEU A 150 -21.79 -13.25 4.49
N GLY A 151 -22.19 -14.23 5.31
CA GLY A 151 -21.32 -14.96 6.23
C GLY A 151 -20.50 -14.03 7.15
N ASP A 152 -19.19 -14.30 7.21
CA ASP A 152 -18.24 -13.58 8.06
C ASP A 152 -17.93 -12.15 7.59
N TRP A 153 -18.46 -11.73 6.44
CA TRP A 153 -18.30 -10.34 5.97
C TRP A 153 -19.22 -9.36 6.69
N ILE A 154 -20.22 -9.85 7.44
CA ILE A 154 -21.16 -9.00 8.19
C ILE A 154 -20.45 -8.36 9.39
N SER A 155 -20.45 -7.03 9.44
CA SER A 155 -19.90 -6.25 10.55
C SER A 155 -20.97 -5.75 11.54
N ASP A 156 -22.21 -5.53 11.06
CA ASP A 156 -23.30 -4.99 11.87
C ASP A 156 -24.66 -5.39 11.28
N ARG A 157 -25.71 -5.37 12.13
CA ARG A 157 -27.09 -5.71 11.76
C ARG A 157 -28.09 -4.81 12.46
N THR A 158 -28.95 -4.17 11.70
CA THR A 158 -30.03 -3.33 12.23
C THR A 158 -31.39 -3.94 11.88
N PHE A 159 -32.24 -4.08 12.90
CA PHE A 159 -33.62 -4.56 12.77
C PHE A 159 -34.56 -3.35 12.77
N ALA A 160 -35.19 -3.08 11.63
CA ALA A 160 -36.22 -2.04 11.45
C ALA A 160 -37.39 -2.66 10.66
N ASP A 161 -38.13 -1.86 9.87
CA ASP A 161 -39.18 -2.37 8.98
C ASP A 161 -38.63 -3.39 7.96
N ARG A 162 -37.36 -3.22 7.56
CA ARG A 162 -36.54 -4.20 6.85
C ARG A 162 -35.23 -4.42 7.60
N ILE A 163 -34.57 -5.54 7.35
CA ILE A 163 -33.27 -5.85 7.96
C ILE A 163 -32.16 -5.25 7.12
N ILE A 164 -31.25 -4.53 7.78
CA ILE A 164 -30.07 -3.94 7.17
C ILE A 164 -28.84 -4.68 7.67
N PHE A 165 -28.12 -5.34 6.77
CA PHE A 165 -26.80 -5.89 7.05
C PHE A 165 -25.75 -4.90 6.56
N LYS A 166 -24.80 -4.54 7.41
CA LYS A 166 -23.55 -3.89 6.97
C LYS A 166 -22.51 -4.98 6.77
N ALA A 167 -21.88 -5.01 5.60
CA ALA A 167 -20.86 -5.99 5.29
C ALA A 167 -19.74 -5.41 4.41
N GLU A 168 -18.55 -5.97 4.56
CA GLU A 168 -17.38 -5.62 3.76
C GLU A 168 -16.92 -6.83 2.93
N ILE A 169 -17.31 -6.87 1.66
CA ILE A 169 -17.09 -8.03 0.79
C ILE A 169 -15.81 -7.83 -0.03
N PRO A 170 -14.92 -8.83 -0.15
CA PRO A 170 -13.79 -8.76 -1.07
C PRO A 170 -14.23 -8.34 -2.47
N GLU A 171 -13.55 -7.35 -3.07
CA GLU A 171 -13.90 -6.78 -4.38
C GLU A 171 -13.94 -7.85 -5.48
N THR A 172 -13.13 -8.90 -5.34
CA THR A 172 -13.11 -10.08 -6.23
C THR A 172 -14.38 -10.93 -6.15
N GLU A 173 -15.02 -10.98 -4.97
CA GLU A 173 -16.22 -11.76 -4.70
C GLU A 173 -17.50 -10.96 -4.94
N PHE A 174 -17.43 -9.62 -4.90
CA PHE A 174 -18.60 -8.74 -4.89
C PHE A 174 -19.59 -9.01 -6.04
N LYS A 175 -19.10 -9.22 -7.28
CA LYS A 175 -19.99 -9.52 -8.42
C LYS A 175 -20.73 -10.84 -8.27
N ARG A 176 -20.05 -11.88 -7.76
CA ARG A 176 -20.65 -13.20 -7.51
C ARG A 176 -21.70 -13.10 -6.41
N VAL A 177 -21.35 -12.49 -5.29
CA VAL A 177 -22.21 -12.35 -4.12
C VAL A 177 -23.44 -11.50 -4.43
N LYS A 178 -23.27 -10.38 -5.15
CA LYS A 178 -24.39 -9.55 -5.63
C LYS A 178 -25.40 -10.37 -6.43
N ARG A 179 -24.92 -11.23 -7.35
CA ARG A 179 -25.79 -12.11 -8.14
C ARG A 179 -26.51 -13.12 -7.26
N GLU A 180 -25.79 -13.83 -6.39
CA GLU A 180 -26.38 -14.84 -5.49
C GLU A 180 -27.44 -14.24 -4.57
N LEU A 181 -27.18 -13.07 -3.98
CA LEU A 181 -28.16 -12.35 -3.16
C LEU A 181 -29.39 -11.98 -3.98
N THR A 182 -29.20 -11.42 -5.19
CA THR A 182 -30.31 -11.02 -6.05
C THR A 182 -31.19 -12.23 -6.43
N GLU A 183 -30.59 -13.36 -6.78
CA GLU A 183 -31.31 -14.59 -7.10
C GLU A 183 -32.05 -15.15 -5.87
N ALA A 184 -31.36 -15.26 -4.73
CA ALA A 184 -31.92 -15.82 -3.50
C ALA A 184 -33.10 -15.00 -2.94
N THR A 185 -33.10 -13.68 -3.11
CA THR A 185 -34.19 -12.81 -2.68
C THR A 185 -35.17 -12.47 -3.80
N LYS A 186 -35.13 -13.17 -4.94
CA LYS A 186 -36.00 -12.90 -6.10
C LYS A 186 -35.98 -11.42 -6.55
N GLY A 187 -34.83 -10.78 -6.43
CA GLY A 187 -34.59 -9.39 -6.82
C GLY A 187 -35.04 -8.32 -5.82
N THR A 188 -35.59 -8.67 -4.65
CA THR A 188 -36.12 -7.67 -3.70
C THR A 188 -35.08 -7.04 -2.77
N ILE A 189 -33.85 -7.58 -2.72
CA ILE A 189 -32.76 -7.03 -1.93
C ILE A 189 -32.29 -5.71 -2.51
N VAL A 190 -32.06 -4.72 -1.65
CA VAL A 190 -31.43 -3.45 -2.02
C VAL A 190 -29.98 -3.49 -1.57
N ILE A 191 -29.06 -3.15 -2.47
CA ILE A 191 -27.61 -3.19 -2.22
C ILE A 191 -27.05 -1.79 -2.47
N ASN A 192 -26.65 -1.13 -1.38
CA ASN A 192 -26.05 0.20 -1.41
C ASN A 192 -24.56 0.06 -1.14
N VAL A 193 -23.72 0.34 -2.13
CA VAL A 193 -22.26 0.37 -1.95
C VAL A 193 -21.88 1.70 -1.31
N LEU A 194 -21.12 1.65 -0.22
CA LEU A 194 -20.57 2.83 0.43
C LEU A 194 -19.25 3.16 -0.29
N VAL A 195 -19.15 4.39 -0.81
CA VAL A 195 -17.99 4.87 -1.57
C VAL A 195 -17.04 5.62 -0.65
#